data_AF-A0A9J6DXJ1-F1
#
_entry.id   AF-A0A9J6DXJ1-F1
#
_cell.length_a   1.000
_cell.length_b   1.000
_cell.length_c   1.000
_cell.angle_alpha   90.00
_cell.angle_beta   90.00
_cell.angle_gamma   90.00
#
_symmetry.space_group_name_H-M   'P 1'
#
loop_
_entity.id
_entity.type
_entity.pdbx_description
1 polymer ?
#
loop_
_entity_poly.entity_id
_entity_poly.type
_entity_poly.pdbx_seq_one_letter_code
_entity_poly.pdbx_strand_id
1 'polypeptide(L)'
;MGILEFFVTHEWTFSVDNLRLLMASLEGPDRETFDFDIRSIDWVAYMEQYILGVRRYVLKEDPSTIPTARRNLNSMSTPLLNSHNEKGTQNKPTSWTALCSTASEPAQRIYYIGMLVQLLFVAGVIRLLVKHTRTFNDLWWSLISHILQLSVRISLAMQSVASRH
;
A
#
# COMPACT_ATOMS: atom_id res chain seq x y z
N MET A 1 12.42 18.66 3.21
CA MET A 1 11.34 17.96 3.93
C MET A 1 11.18 18.67 5.26
N GLY A 2 10.03 19.30 5.47
CA GLY A 2 9.83 20.32 6.50
C GLY A 2 9.21 19.79 7.79
N ILE A 3 8.78 20.72 8.65
CA ILE A 3 8.15 20.49 9.97
C ILE A 3 7.02 19.43 9.94
N LEU A 4 6.39 19.25 8.79
CA LEU A 4 5.34 18.25 8.55
C LEU A 4 5.86 16.81 8.72
N GLU A 5 7.12 16.53 8.37
CA GLU A 5 7.72 15.20 8.51
C GLU A 5 7.75 14.77 9.98
N PHE A 6 8.09 15.70 10.88
CA PHE A 6 8.08 15.43 12.32
C PHE A 6 6.68 15.06 12.81
N PHE A 7 5.65 15.81 12.40
CA PHE A 7 4.27 15.56 12.83
C PHE A 7 3.66 14.28 12.24
N VAL A 8 4.09 13.87 11.05
CA VAL A 8 3.53 12.70 10.34
C VAL A 8 4.29 11.40 10.68
N THR A 9 5.58 11.47 11.03
CA THR A 9 6.40 10.27 11.30
C THR A 9 6.39 9.81 12.75
N HIS A 10 5.98 10.67 13.68
CA HIS A 10 5.92 10.31 15.09
C HIS A 10 4.55 9.75 15.45
N GLU A 11 4.53 8.55 16.02
CA GLU A 11 3.34 7.93 16.56
C GLU A 11 2.98 8.61 17.89
N TRP A 12 1.75 9.14 17.97
CA TRP A 12 1.26 9.79 19.17
C TRP A 12 0.51 8.76 20.02
N THR A 13 1.04 8.47 21.20
CA THR A 13 0.36 7.65 22.19
C THR A 13 -0.39 8.56 23.16
N PHE A 14 -1.73 8.51 23.11
CA PHE A 14 -2.58 9.26 24.05
C PHE A 14 -3.07 8.31 25.13
N SER A 15 -2.66 8.52 26.38
CA SER A 15 -3.26 7.83 27.53
C SER A 15 -4.65 8.42 27.80
N VAL A 16 -5.63 7.54 27.93
CA VAL A 16 -7.04 7.89 28.23
C VAL A 16 -7.47 7.34 29.59
N ASP A 17 -6.52 7.05 30.48
CA ASP A 17 -6.79 6.37 31.75
C ASP A 17 -7.63 7.24 32.70
N ASN A 18 -7.30 8.54 32.79
CA ASN A 18 -8.08 9.51 33.57
C ASN A 18 -9.50 9.69 33.02
N LEU A 19 -9.67 9.64 31.70
CA LEU A 19 -10.99 9.74 31.06
C LEU A 19 -11.85 8.51 31.38
N ARG A 20 -11.24 7.31 31.39
CA ARG A 20 -11.93 6.07 31.77
C ARG A 20 -12.34 6.06 33.24
N LEU A 21 -11.45 6.53 34.13
CA LEU A 21 -11.76 6.66 35.55
C LEU A 21 -12.89 7.66 35.79
N LEU A 22 -12.85 8.81 35.11
CA LEU A 22 -13.91 9.81 35.17
C LEU A 22 -15.23 9.21 34.69
N MET A 23 -15.24 8.57 33.53
CA MET A 23 -16.44 7.93 32.97
C MET A 23 -17.03 6.85 33.87
N ALA A 24 -16.19 6.09 34.59
CA ALA A 24 -16.63 5.10 35.58
C ALA A 24 -17.18 5.74 36.87
N SER A 25 -16.74 6.97 37.20
CA SER A 25 -17.18 7.71 38.38
C SER A 25 -18.46 8.53 38.16
N LEU A 26 -18.85 8.80 36.91
CA LEU A 26 -20.11 9.48 36.60
C LEU A 26 -21.28 8.50 36.74
N GLU A 27 -22.21 8.78 37.64
CA GLU A 27 -23.44 8.02 37.83
C GLU A 27 -24.67 8.91 37.63
N GLY A 28 -25.79 8.30 37.23
CA GLY A 28 -27.09 8.97 37.13
C GLY A 28 -27.19 10.01 35.99
N PRO A 29 -27.88 11.15 36.21
CA PRO A 29 -28.26 12.11 35.16
C PRO A 29 -27.06 12.84 34.53
N ASP A 30 -25.94 12.93 35.25
CA ASP A 30 -24.72 13.58 34.75
C ASP A 30 -24.08 12.77 33.62
N ARG A 31 -24.20 11.44 33.65
CA ARG A 31 -23.70 10.55 32.58
C ARG A 31 -24.51 10.68 31.29
N GLU A 32 -25.81 10.95 31.40
CA GLU A 32 -26.67 11.17 30.23
C GLU A 32 -26.46 12.56 29.63
N THR A 33 -26.16 13.56 30.47
CA THR A 33 -25.90 14.94 30.02
C THR A 33 -24.53 15.07 29.35
N PHE A 34 -23.54 14.31 29.83
CA PHE A 34 -22.16 14.33 29.34
C PHE A 34 -21.70 12.92 28.95
N ASP A 35 -22.30 12.35 27.91
CA ASP A 35 -21.85 11.07 27.37
C ASP A 35 -20.51 11.24 26.61
N PHE A 36 -19.46 10.64 27.17
CA PHE A 36 -18.13 10.60 26.57
C PHE A 36 -17.87 9.29 25.82
N ASP A 37 -18.86 8.40 25.70
CA ASP A 37 -18.71 7.12 25.02
C ASP A 37 -18.74 7.31 23.50
N ILE A 38 -17.57 7.35 22.88
CA ILE A 38 -17.41 7.48 21.43
C ILE A 38 -17.99 6.26 20.68
N ARG A 39 -18.28 5.14 21.36
CA ARG A 39 -18.87 3.94 20.76
C ARG A 39 -20.38 4.10 20.50
N SER A 40 -21.06 5.03 21.18
CA SER A 40 -22.49 5.28 20.98
C SER A 40 -22.79 6.07 19.69
N ILE A 41 -21.76 6.63 19.06
CA ILE A 41 -21.87 7.47 17.86
C ILE A 41 -22.07 6.59 16.62
N ASP A 42 -23.11 6.90 15.83
CA ASP A 42 -23.20 6.41 14.44
C ASP A 42 -22.14 7.09 13.58
N TRP A 43 -20.99 6.43 13.48
CA TRP A 43 -19.84 6.89 12.72
C TRP A 43 -20.15 7.17 11.25
N VAL A 44 -21.08 6.43 10.64
CA VAL A 44 -21.39 6.62 9.22
C VAL A 44 -22.09 7.94 9.00
N ALA A 45 -23.16 8.20 9.76
CA ALA A 45 -23.90 9.46 9.69
C ALA A 45 -23.04 10.65 10.14
N TYR A 46 -22.24 10.50 11.21
CA TYR A 46 -21.35 11.54 11.70
C TYR A 46 -20.30 11.92 10.65
N MET A 47 -19.64 10.94 10.04
CA MET A 47 -18.61 11.19 9.04
C MET A 47 -19.20 11.82 7.77
N GLU A 48 -20.41 11.43 7.37
CA GLU A 48 -21.11 12.08 6.27
C GLU A 48 -21.33 13.58 6.54
N GLN A 49 -21.89 13.93 7.71
CA GLN A 49 -22.09 15.33 8.10
C GLN A 49 -20.78 16.10 8.24
N TYR A 50 -19.74 15.46 8.78
CA TYR A 50 -18.41 16.05 8.89
C TYR A 50 -17.82 16.40 7.52
N ILE A 51 -17.83 15.44 6.58
CA ILE A 51 -17.31 15.66 5.22
C ILE A 51 -18.10 16.76 4.50
N LEU A 52 -19.43 16.76 4.64
CA LEU A 52 -20.28 17.82 4.09
C LEU A 52 -19.94 19.20 4.68
N GLY A 53 -19.71 19.26 6.00
CA GLY A 53 -19.30 20.48 6.70
C GLY A 53 -17.94 21.00 6.25
N VAL A 54 -16.93 20.12 6.19
CA VAL A 54 -15.59 20.48 5.69
C VAL A 54 -15.67 21.00 4.27
N ARG A 55 -16.42 20.31 3.40
CA ARG A 55 -16.60 20.72 2.00
C ARG A 55 -17.24 22.11 1.88
N ARG A 56 -18.29 22.36 2.65
CA ARG A 56 -19.03 23.63 2.59
C ARG A 56 -18.29 24.80 3.23
N TYR A 57 -17.64 24.60 4.37
CA TYR A 57 -17.10 25.70 5.18
C TYR A 57 -15.58 25.87 5.04
N VAL A 58 -14.83 24.78 4.97
CA VAL A 58 -13.36 24.82 4.84
C VAL A 58 -12.97 24.97 3.37
N LEU A 59 -13.53 24.12 2.50
CA LEU A 59 -13.22 24.12 1.07
C LEU A 59 -14.09 25.10 0.26
N LYS A 60 -15.18 25.60 0.84
CA LYS A 60 -16.13 26.53 0.20
C LYS A 60 -16.69 26.00 -1.13
N GLU A 61 -16.84 24.69 -1.26
CA GLU A 61 -17.39 24.08 -2.46
C GLU A 61 -18.93 24.04 -2.40
N ASP A 62 -19.56 24.28 -3.55
CA ASP A 62 -21.02 24.26 -3.68
C ASP A 62 -21.55 22.80 -3.64
N PRO A 63 -22.59 22.49 -2.83
CA PRO A 63 -23.16 21.15 -2.73
C PRO A 63 -23.69 20.58 -4.06
N SER A 64 -23.94 21.41 -5.06
CA SER A 64 -24.31 21.00 -6.43
C SER A 64 -23.23 20.15 -7.14
N THR A 65 -22.00 20.15 -6.64
CA THR A 65 -20.89 19.36 -7.20
C THR A 65 -20.84 17.90 -6.71
N ILE A 66 -21.63 17.53 -5.69
CA ILE A 66 -21.75 16.16 -5.17
C ILE A 66 -22.25 15.14 -6.22
N PRO A 67 -23.32 15.40 -7.00
CA PRO A 67 -23.78 14.46 -8.03
C PRO A 67 -22.73 14.23 -9.13
N THR A 68 -21.95 15.24 -9.50
CA THR A 68 -20.87 15.12 -10.48
C THR A 68 -19.72 14.26 -9.92
N ALA A 69 -19.33 14.48 -8.66
CA ALA A 69 -18.34 13.63 -7.99
C ALA A 69 -18.79 12.17 -7.88
N ARG A 70 -20.07 11.92 -7.55
CA ARG A 70 -20.65 10.57 -7.52
C ARG A 70 -20.69 9.93 -8.90
N ARG A 71 -20.99 10.67 -9.97
CA ARG A 71 -20.93 10.16 -11.35
C ARG A 71 -19.51 9.74 -11.73
N ASN A 72 -18.50 10.53 -11.41
CA ASN A 72 -17.10 10.21 -11.70
C ASN A 72 -16.63 8.97 -10.93
N LEU A 73 -17.06 8.80 -9.67
CA LEU A 73 -16.78 7.60 -8.89
C LEU A 73 -17.52 6.37 -9.45
N ASN A 74 -18.79 6.51 -9.82
CA ASN A 74 -19.61 5.42 -10.36
C ASN A 74 -19.18 4.99 -11.77
N SER A 75 -18.71 5.93 -12.61
CA SER A 75 -18.11 5.60 -13.91
C SER A 75 -16.81 4.82 -13.76
N MET A 76 -16.14 4.96 -12.62
CA MET A 76 -14.95 4.16 -12.30
C MET A 76 -15.31 2.82 -11.65
N SER A 77 -16.46 2.70 -10.99
CA SER A 77 -16.79 1.54 -10.14
C SER A 77 -17.81 0.54 -10.69
N THR A 78 -18.39 0.69 -11.89
CA THR A 78 -19.31 -0.34 -12.44
C THR A 78 -19.23 -0.59 -13.95
N PRO A 79 -19.31 -1.85 -14.45
CA PRO A 79 -18.97 -3.12 -13.77
C PRO A 79 -18.21 -4.16 -14.65
N LEU A 80 -17.23 -4.87 -14.07
CA LEU A 80 -16.74 -6.18 -14.56
C LEU A 80 -17.76 -7.30 -14.30
N LEU A 81 -19.02 -7.10 -14.69
CA LEU A 81 -20.04 -8.14 -14.65
C LEU A 81 -21.07 -7.96 -15.77
N ASN A 82 -20.61 -7.80 -17.01
CA ASN A 82 -21.42 -8.13 -18.17
C ASN A 82 -20.54 -8.44 -19.39
N SER A 83 -19.88 -9.60 -19.40
CA SER A 83 -19.31 -10.16 -20.63
C SER A 83 -19.51 -11.67 -20.71
N HIS A 84 -20.74 -12.13 -20.49
CA HIS A 84 -21.17 -13.43 -20.96
C HIS A 84 -22.03 -13.23 -22.20
N ASN A 85 -21.38 -13.06 -23.35
CA ASN A 85 -21.79 -13.58 -24.66
C ASN A 85 -21.10 -12.79 -25.77
N GLU A 86 -19.87 -13.18 -26.14
CA GLU A 86 -19.41 -13.08 -27.51
C GLU A 86 -18.34 -14.14 -27.74
N LYS A 87 -18.71 -15.16 -28.54
CA LYS A 87 -17.78 -16.19 -29.03
C LYS A 87 -16.87 -15.56 -30.07
N GLY A 88 -15.80 -14.92 -29.62
CA GLY A 88 -14.63 -14.61 -30.44
C GLY A 88 -13.49 -15.53 -30.02
N THR A 89 -12.88 -16.23 -30.97
CA THR A 89 -11.79 -17.19 -30.78
C THR A 89 -10.59 -16.53 -30.09
N GLN A 90 -10.56 -16.52 -28.76
CA GLN A 90 -9.46 -15.96 -27.98
C GLN A 90 -8.42 -17.06 -27.76
N ASN A 91 -7.44 -17.16 -28.66
CA ASN A 91 -6.24 -17.94 -28.42
C ASN A 91 -5.52 -17.30 -27.22
N LYS A 92 -5.66 -17.94 -26.04
CA LYS A 92 -5.07 -17.47 -24.80
C LYS A 92 -3.54 -17.46 -24.95
N PRO A 93 -2.85 -16.34 -24.73
CA PRO A 93 -1.41 -16.29 -24.87
C PRO A 93 -0.77 -17.28 -23.89
N THR A 94 0.01 -18.22 -24.43
CA THR A 94 0.67 -19.29 -23.68
C THR A 94 1.88 -18.81 -22.86
N SER A 95 2.19 -17.51 -22.91
CA SER A 95 3.33 -16.91 -22.21
C SER A 95 2.95 -15.60 -21.53
N TRP A 96 3.40 -15.44 -20.28
CA TRP A 96 3.28 -14.20 -19.51
C TRP A 96 3.90 -12.99 -20.22
N THR A 97 4.93 -13.20 -21.05
CA THR A 97 5.55 -12.11 -21.83
C THR A 97 4.63 -11.53 -22.90
N ALA A 98 3.73 -12.34 -23.46
CA ALA A 98 2.78 -11.92 -24.49
C ALA A 98 1.59 -11.13 -23.92
N LEU A 99 1.29 -11.30 -22.63
CA LEU A 99 0.32 -10.47 -21.91
C LEU A 99 0.88 -9.08 -21.56
N CYS A 100 2.18 -9.03 -21.21
CA CYS A 100 2.83 -7.77 -20.91
C CYS A 100 3.02 -6.87 -22.13
N SER A 101 3.13 -7.43 -23.34
CA SER A 101 3.25 -6.66 -24.59
C SER A 101 1.94 -6.05 -25.08
N THR A 102 0.79 -6.54 -24.60
CA THR A 102 -0.54 -6.00 -24.93
C THR A 102 -1.09 -5.04 -23.87
N ALA A 103 -0.41 -4.91 -22.73
CA ALA A 103 -0.80 -4.00 -21.66
C ALA A 103 -0.47 -2.54 -22.06
N SER A 104 -1.43 -1.62 -21.85
CA SER A 104 -1.28 -0.19 -22.10
C SER A 104 -0.03 0.39 -21.41
N GLU A 105 0.70 1.30 -22.05
CA GLU A 105 1.95 1.94 -21.55
C GLU A 105 1.98 2.35 -20.06
N PRO A 106 0.90 2.86 -19.42
CA PRO A 106 0.92 3.16 -17.97
C PRO A 106 0.98 1.92 -17.07
N ALA A 107 0.50 0.75 -17.52
CA ALA A 107 0.46 -0.48 -16.74
C ALA A 107 1.86 -1.09 -16.56
N GLN A 108 2.73 -0.98 -17.57
CA GLN A 108 4.12 -1.38 -17.44
C GLN A 108 4.86 -0.53 -16.41
N ARG A 109 4.62 0.80 -16.41
CA ARG A 109 5.23 1.72 -15.43
C ARG A 109 4.83 1.38 -14.00
N ILE A 110 3.55 1.07 -13.76
CA ILE A 110 3.06 0.66 -12.42
C ILE A 110 3.70 -0.66 -11.99
N TYR A 111 3.87 -1.62 -12.90
CA TYR A 111 4.54 -2.90 -12.60
C TYR A 111 6.01 -2.69 -12.19
N TYR A 112 6.76 -1.87 -12.92
CA TYR A 112 8.15 -1.58 -12.57
C TYR A 112 8.26 -0.85 -11.23
N ILE A 113 7.35 0.08 -10.93
CA ILE A 113 7.31 0.77 -9.64
C ILE A 113 7.01 -0.21 -8.51
N GLY A 114 6.01 -1.09 -8.68
CA GLY A 114 5.68 -2.14 -7.70
C GLY A 114 6.85 -3.10 -7.46
N MET A 115 7.51 -3.54 -8.54
CA MET A 115 8.70 -4.39 -8.47
C MET A 115 9.85 -3.69 -7.74
N LEU A 116 10.05 -2.39 -7.98
CA LEU A 116 11.07 -1.59 -7.30
C LEU A 116 10.79 -1.46 -5.79
N VAL A 117 9.53 -1.20 -5.41
CA VAL A 117 9.12 -1.13 -4.01
C VAL A 117 9.33 -2.47 -3.30
N GLN A 118 8.97 -3.57 -3.95
CA GLN A 118 9.17 -4.91 -3.40
C GLN A 118 10.66 -5.26 -3.25
N LEU A 119 11.51 -4.87 -4.20
CA LEU A 119 12.97 -5.02 -4.11
C LEU A 119 13.57 -4.19 -2.96
N LEU A 120 13.12 -2.96 -2.77
CA LEU A 120 13.58 -2.09 -1.68
C LEU A 120 13.18 -2.66 -0.31
N PHE A 121 11.96 -3.20 -0.18
CA PHE A 121 11.51 -3.86 1.03
C PHE A 121 12.37 -5.08 1.37
N VAL A 122 12.62 -5.95 0.39
CA VAL A 122 13.48 -7.14 0.56
C VAL A 122 14.90 -6.74 0.94
N ALA A 123 15.47 -5.71 0.29
CA ALA A 123 16.80 -5.20 0.64
C ALA A 123 16.86 -4.63 2.08
N GLY A 124 15.80 -3.97 2.53
CA GLY A 124 15.67 -3.47 3.90
C GLY A 124 15.61 -4.59 4.93
N VAL A 125 14.80 -5.63 4.68
CA VAL A 125 14.70 -6.83 5.54
C VAL A 125 16.04 -7.56 5.61
N ILE A 126 16.74 -7.72 4.49
CA ILE A 126 18.09 -8.33 4.47
C ILE A 126 19.06 -7.51 5.31
N ARG A 127 19.09 -6.17 5.17
CA ARG A 127 19.95 -5.30 5.98
C ARG A 127 19.62 -5.40 7.48
N LEU A 128 18.34 -5.49 7.83
CA LEU A 128 17.90 -5.66 9.22
C LEU A 128 18.34 -7.01 9.79
N LEU A 129 18.19 -8.09 9.02
CA LEU A 129 18.57 -9.45 9.41
C LEU A 129 20.10 -9.60 9.57
N VAL A 130 20.87 -9.00 8.66
CA VAL A 130 22.35 -8.94 8.75
C VAL A 130 22.79 -8.20 10.02
N LYS A 131 22.08 -7.13 10.40
CA LYS A 131 22.39 -6.36 11.61
C LYS A 131 22.01 -7.10 12.90
N HIS A 132 20.94 -7.88 12.88
CA HIS A 132 20.40 -8.49 14.10
C HIS A 132 20.99 -9.87 14.40
N THR A 133 21.51 -10.60 13.38
CA THR A 133 21.96 -11.99 13.56
C THR A 133 23.38 -12.19 12.97
N ARG A 134 24.38 -12.39 13.84
CA ARG A 134 25.79 -12.62 13.41
C ARG A 134 25.95 -13.86 12.54
N THR A 135 25.22 -14.93 12.83
CA THR A 135 25.26 -16.17 12.01
C THR A 135 24.68 -15.98 10.61
N PHE A 136 23.70 -15.09 10.44
CA PHE A 136 23.13 -14.78 9.12
C PHE A 136 24.10 -13.96 8.26
N ASN A 137 24.83 -13.03 8.87
CA ASN A 137 25.87 -12.27 8.16
C ASN A 137 26.94 -13.19 7.56
N ASP A 138 27.42 -14.19 8.32
CA ASP A 138 28.45 -15.11 7.83
C ASP A 138 27.93 -16.02 6.70
N LEU A 139 26.69 -16.51 6.82
CA LEU A 139 26.03 -17.27 5.76
C LEU A 139 25.80 -16.42 4.50
N TRP A 140 25.44 -15.15 4.67
CA TRP A 140 25.20 -14.21 3.57
C TRP A 140 26.48 -13.92 2.77
N TRP A 141 27.60 -13.67 3.45
CA TRP A 141 28.90 -13.50 2.81
C TRP A 141 29.40 -14.78 2.14
N SER A 142 29.14 -15.95 2.75
CA SER A 142 29.43 -17.24 2.13
C SER A 142 28.63 -17.43 0.85
N LEU A 143 27.32 -17.16 0.84
CA LEU A 143 26.48 -17.29 -0.34
C LEU A 143 26.94 -16.36 -1.48
N ILE A 144 27.24 -15.10 -1.17
CA ILE A 144 27.72 -14.13 -2.16
C ILE A 144 29.05 -14.59 -2.78
N SER A 145 29.99 -15.07 -1.96
CA SER A 145 31.29 -15.52 -2.47
C SER A 145 31.17 -16.74 -3.39
N HIS A 146 30.30 -17.70 -3.06
CA HIS A 146 30.02 -18.85 -3.93
C HIS A 146 29.34 -18.44 -5.25
N ILE A 147 28.40 -17.50 -5.22
CA ILE A 147 27.76 -16.97 -6.43
C ILE A 147 28.78 -16.25 -7.32
N LEU A 148 29.67 -15.45 -6.74
CA LEU A 148 30.73 -14.75 -7.47
C LEU A 148 31.74 -15.74 -8.08
N GLN A 149 32.13 -16.78 -7.34
CA GLN A 149 33.00 -17.82 -7.86
C GLN A 149 32.34 -18.60 -8.99
N LEU A 150 31.05 -18.89 -8.88
CA LEU A 150 30.27 -19.56 -9.93
C LEU A 150 30.17 -18.68 -11.19
N SER A 151 29.90 -17.39 -11.05
CA SER A 151 29.79 -16.48 -12.20
C SER A 151 31.12 -16.30 -12.94
N VAL A 152 32.23 -16.23 -12.21
CA VAL A 152 33.59 -16.20 -12.80
C VAL A 152 33.90 -17.50 -13.52
N ARG A 153 33.60 -18.65 -12.92
CA ARG A 153 33.80 -19.96 -13.56
C ARG A 153 32.96 -20.12 -14.83
N ILE A 154 31.71 -19.65 -14.83
CA ILE A 154 30.85 -19.64 -16.02
C ILE A 154 31.43 -18.71 -17.09
N SER A 155 31.89 -17.52 -16.72
CA SER A 155 32.51 -16.57 -17.66
C SER A 155 33.77 -17.13 -18.31
N LEU A 156 34.63 -17.77 -17.53
CA LEU A 156 35.83 -18.45 -18.03
C LEU A 156 35.50 -19.65 -18.91
N ALA A 157 34.48 -20.44 -18.54
CA ALA A 157 34.00 -21.53 -19.38
C ALA A 157 33.48 -21.01 -20.73
N MET A 158 32.70 -19.94 -20.74
CA MET A 158 32.22 -19.32 -21.98
C MET A 158 33.36 -18.78 -22.85
N GLN A 159 34.35 -18.10 -22.25
CA GLN A 159 35.54 -17.63 -22.99
C GLN A 159 36.35 -18.79 -23.59
N SER A 160 36.50 -19.90 -22.87
CA SER A 160 37.22 -21.08 -23.35
C SER A 160 36.53 -21.79 -24.51
N VAL A 161 35.19 -21.73 -24.57
CA VAL A 161 34.38 -22.25 -25.67
C VAL A 161 34.46 -21.32 -26.88
N ALA A 162 34.43 -19.99 -26.66
CA ALA A 162 34.56 -19.00 -27.73
C ALA A 162 35.94 -18.98 -28.39
N SER A 163 37.02 -19.32 -27.67
CA SER A 163 38.38 -19.40 -28.22
C SER A 163 38.70 -20.71 -28.98
N ARG A 164 37.75 -21.66 -29.05
CA ARG A 164 37.90 -22.94 -29.78
C ARG A 164 37.23 -22.95 -31.16
N HIS A 165 36.57 -21.87 -31.56
CA HIS A 165 36.05 -21.63 -32.90
C HIS A 165 36.90 -20.56 -33.60
#